data_AF-A0A972QIG4-F1
#
_entry.id   AF-A0A972QIG4-F1
#
_cell.length_a   1.000
_cell.length_b   1.000
_cell.length_c   1.000
_cell.angle_alpha   90.00
_cell.angle_beta   90.00
_cell.angle_gamma   90.00
#
_symmetry.space_group_name_H-M   'P 1'
#
loop_
_entity.id
_entity.type
_entity.pdbx_description
1 polymer ?
#
loop_
_entity_poly.entity_id
_entity_poly.type
_entity_poly.pdbx_seq_one_letter_code
_entity_poly.pdbx_strand_id
1 'polypeptide(L)'
;MDLAQAEEYFQKYYDRLIQETLHARAHLNLWERLEKYKSSHLKELNQAPHFFNFTIKAHLDDALLSLSRILDRHEDSLSIWKFLNFVEQNCDMFSTEAFRQRMMRKPNYNEHWTKSHEPITIKEINEDRQKLEKLEQTVNNLTTWRDKVIAHTDRQFLLTGKIASKEYPLQRQQLQEVIDILFKILNRYSTAFESSSYLEKFVGEDDIRYVMDSISSHIQERKRQLEALRKQTSNKE
;
A
#
# COMPACT_ATOMS: atom_id res chain seq x y z
N MET A 1 -24.25 17.25 11.54
CA MET A 1 -24.38 15.83 11.19
C MET A 1 -24.82 15.11 12.45
N ASP A 2 -25.84 14.25 12.37
CA ASP A 2 -26.21 13.43 13.54
C ASP A 2 -25.24 12.25 13.72
N LEU A 3 -25.37 11.54 14.84
CA LEU A 3 -24.45 10.45 15.18
C LEU A 3 -24.48 9.30 14.16
N ALA A 4 -25.66 8.92 13.67
CA ALA A 4 -25.79 7.81 12.72
C ALA A 4 -25.16 8.14 11.37
N GLN A 5 -25.37 9.37 10.90
CA GLN A 5 -24.73 9.88 9.68
C GLN A 5 -23.21 9.99 9.85
N ALA A 6 -22.72 10.39 11.03
CA ALA A 6 -21.29 10.42 11.34
C ALA A 6 -20.66 9.02 11.30
N GLU A 7 -21.33 8.03 11.89
CA GLU A 7 -20.91 6.62 11.86
C GLU A 7 -20.83 6.07 10.42
N GLU A 8 -21.82 6.35 9.58
CA GLU A 8 -21.83 5.94 8.17
C GLU A 8 -20.69 6.60 7.39
N TYR A 9 -20.46 7.90 7.61
CA TYR A 9 -19.40 8.64 6.92
C TYR A 9 -18.03 8.16 7.39
N PHE A 10 -17.87 7.89 8.68
CA PHE A 10 -16.65 7.29 9.22
C PHE A 10 -16.29 6.01 8.48
N GLN A 11 -17.23 5.07 8.34
CA GLN A 11 -17.00 3.80 7.66
C GLN A 11 -16.56 4.01 6.21
N LYS A 12 -17.23 4.89 5.46
CA LYS A 12 -16.86 5.19 4.07
C LYS A 12 -15.45 5.77 3.95
N TYR A 13 -15.10 6.72 4.82
CA TYR A 13 -13.75 7.29 4.85
C TYR A 13 -12.70 6.23 5.19
N TYR A 14 -12.97 5.48 6.27
CA TYR A 14 -12.09 4.44 6.76
C TYR A 14 -11.84 3.37 5.71
N ASP A 15 -12.91 2.77 5.15
CA ASP A 15 -12.84 1.71 4.16
C ASP A 15 -12.05 2.15 2.94
N ARG A 16 -12.29 3.37 2.45
CA ARG A 16 -11.56 3.89 1.31
C ARG A 16 -10.07 4.07 1.61
N LEU A 17 -9.71 4.62 2.77
CA LEU A 17 -8.32 4.88 3.15
C LEU A 17 -7.55 3.59 3.48
N ILE A 18 -8.17 2.63 4.15
CA ILE A 18 -7.52 1.36 4.48
C ILE A 18 -7.29 0.54 3.23
N GLN A 19 -8.25 0.50 2.31
CA GLN A 19 -8.07 -0.19 1.02
C GLN A 19 -6.95 0.45 0.19
N GLU A 20 -6.90 1.77 0.11
CA GLU A 20 -5.80 2.47 -0.58
C GLU A 20 -4.44 2.25 0.10
N THR A 21 -4.40 2.18 1.43
CA THR A 21 -3.17 1.87 2.19
C THR A 21 -2.69 0.45 1.92
N LEU A 22 -3.61 -0.52 1.94
CA LEU A 22 -3.33 -1.93 1.62
C LEU A 22 -2.89 -2.10 0.15
N HIS A 23 -3.51 -1.36 -0.76
CA HIS A 23 -3.14 -1.32 -2.18
C HIS A 23 -1.72 -0.79 -2.38
N ALA A 24 -1.37 0.33 -1.75
CA ALA A 24 0.00 0.87 -1.77
C ALA A 24 1.01 -0.15 -1.24
N ARG A 25 0.69 -0.82 -0.13
CA ARG A 25 1.52 -1.87 0.48
C ARG A 25 1.72 -3.06 -0.48
N ALA A 26 0.65 -3.56 -1.07
CA ALA A 26 0.69 -4.66 -2.03
C ALA A 26 1.63 -4.36 -3.19
N HIS A 27 1.46 -3.19 -3.80
CA HIS A 27 2.27 -2.76 -4.94
C HIS A 27 3.75 -2.55 -4.57
N LEU A 28 4.04 -1.95 -3.41
CA LEU A 28 5.42 -1.78 -2.95
C LEU A 28 6.11 -3.14 -2.70
N ASN A 29 5.40 -4.09 -2.09
CA ASN A 29 5.91 -5.43 -1.83
C ASN A 29 6.19 -6.21 -3.13
N LEU A 30 5.28 -6.12 -4.12
CA LEU A 30 5.46 -6.76 -5.43
C LEU A 30 6.65 -6.17 -6.19
N TRP A 31 6.77 -4.83 -6.22
CA TRP A 31 7.93 -4.16 -6.79
C TRP A 31 9.23 -4.64 -6.15
N GLU A 32 9.31 -4.66 -4.82
CA GLU A 32 10.51 -5.09 -4.11
C GLU A 32 10.90 -6.53 -4.45
N ARG A 33 9.93 -7.44 -4.48
CA ARG A 33 10.16 -8.85 -4.81
C ARG A 33 10.70 -9.01 -6.22
N LEU A 34 10.10 -8.32 -7.19
CA LEU A 34 10.58 -8.36 -8.58
C LEU A 34 11.98 -7.74 -8.72
N GLU A 35 12.28 -6.65 -8.01
CA GLU A 35 13.64 -6.08 -7.97
C GLU A 35 14.65 -7.09 -7.42
N LYS A 36 14.31 -7.80 -6.34
CA LYS A 36 15.17 -8.89 -5.79
C LYS A 36 15.33 -10.05 -6.77
N TYR A 37 14.36 -10.30 -7.65
CA TYR A 37 14.47 -11.31 -8.69
C TYR A 37 15.42 -10.94 -9.82
N LYS A 38 15.77 -9.67 -10.00
CA LYS A 38 16.83 -9.28 -10.95
C LYS A 38 18.19 -9.89 -10.61
N SER A 39 18.48 -10.13 -9.33
CA SER A 39 19.73 -10.77 -8.90
C SER A 39 19.63 -12.30 -8.77
N SER A 40 18.45 -12.83 -8.43
CA SER A 40 18.27 -14.26 -8.12
C SER A 40 17.64 -15.10 -9.24
N HIS A 41 16.83 -14.48 -10.13
CA HIS A 41 16.02 -15.16 -11.15
C HIS A 41 16.10 -14.43 -12.51
N LEU A 42 17.29 -13.93 -12.86
CA LEU A 42 17.50 -13.15 -14.07
C LEU A 42 17.15 -13.92 -15.35
N LYS A 43 17.35 -15.24 -15.37
CA LYS A 43 17.05 -16.08 -16.54
C LYS A 43 15.56 -16.15 -16.83
N GLU A 44 14.76 -16.20 -15.77
CA GLU A 44 13.30 -16.21 -15.80
C GLU A 44 12.77 -14.85 -16.27
N LEU A 45 13.26 -13.74 -15.67
CA LEU A 45 12.88 -12.39 -16.10
C LEU A 45 13.22 -12.12 -17.58
N ASN A 46 14.36 -12.63 -18.04
CA ASN A 46 14.80 -12.49 -19.44
C ASN A 46 13.98 -13.31 -20.44
N GLN A 47 13.03 -14.14 -20.01
CA GLN A 47 12.08 -14.76 -20.96
C GLN A 47 11.09 -13.75 -21.53
N ALA A 48 10.80 -12.66 -20.79
CA ALA A 48 9.89 -11.60 -21.22
C ALA A 48 10.36 -10.22 -20.70
N PRO A 49 11.53 -9.73 -21.13
CA PRO A 49 12.21 -8.61 -20.47
C PRO A 49 11.41 -7.31 -20.50
N HIS A 50 10.71 -7.00 -21.61
CA HIS A 50 9.88 -5.81 -21.70
C HIS A 50 8.66 -5.88 -20.78
N PHE A 51 7.99 -7.03 -20.73
CA PHE A 51 6.86 -7.25 -19.81
C PHE A 51 7.29 -7.01 -18.36
N PHE A 52 8.34 -7.69 -17.90
CA PHE A 52 8.79 -7.55 -16.52
C PHE A 52 9.29 -6.13 -16.19
N ASN A 53 10.01 -5.48 -17.10
CA ASN A 53 10.45 -4.10 -16.89
C ASN A 53 9.27 -3.13 -16.71
N PHE A 54 8.22 -3.26 -17.55
CA PHE A 54 7.02 -2.43 -17.41
C PHE A 54 6.24 -2.77 -16.14
N THR A 55 6.07 -4.05 -15.81
CA THR A 55 5.37 -4.50 -14.60
C THR A 55 6.05 -4.00 -13.33
N ILE A 56 7.39 -4.09 -13.25
CA ILE A 56 8.16 -3.57 -12.12
C ILE A 56 7.93 -2.08 -11.94
N LYS A 57 8.05 -1.30 -13.03
CA LYS A 57 7.81 0.14 -12.98
C LYS A 57 6.38 0.46 -12.55
N ALA A 58 5.38 -0.22 -13.12
CA ALA A 58 3.98 0.01 -12.82
C ALA A 58 3.66 -0.23 -11.34
N HIS A 59 4.21 -1.27 -10.72
CA HIS A 59 4.03 -1.50 -9.28
C HIS A 59 4.61 -0.37 -8.44
N LEU A 60 5.80 0.14 -8.77
CA LEU A 60 6.36 1.28 -8.06
C LEU A 60 5.50 2.54 -8.26
N ASP A 61 5.18 2.89 -9.51
CA ASP A 61 4.39 4.08 -9.83
C ASP A 61 3.06 4.09 -9.07
N ASP A 62 2.37 2.96 -9.03
CA ASP A 62 1.05 2.85 -8.42
C ASP A 62 1.10 2.89 -6.88
N ALA A 63 2.15 2.31 -6.28
CA ALA A 63 2.42 2.48 -4.85
C ALA A 63 2.65 3.96 -4.50
N LEU A 64 3.50 4.65 -5.27
CA LEU A 64 3.78 6.07 -5.07
C LEU A 64 2.54 6.94 -5.26
N LEU A 65 1.75 6.69 -6.30
CA LEU A 65 0.52 7.42 -6.59
C LEU A 65 -0.52 7.24 -5.47
N SER A 66 -0.67 6.02 -4.96
CA SER A 66 -1.60 5.71 -3.87
C SER A 66 -1.20 6.42 -2.59
N LEU A 67 0.09 6.39 -2.22
CA LEU A 67 0.60 7.14 -1.06
C LEU A 67 0.41 8.65 -1.22
N SER A 68 0.71 9.20 -2.40
CA SER A 68 0.52 10.62 -2.68
C SER A 68 -0.95 11.04 -2.52
N ARG A 69 -1.92 10.21 -2.92
CA ARG A 69 -3.35 10.48 -2.74
C ARG A 69 -3.77 10.46 -1.27
N ILE A 70 -3.31 9.45 -0.51
CA ILE A 70 -3.64 9.31 0.92
C ILE A 70 -3.09 10.47 1.75
N LEU A 71 -1.91 10.98 1.38
CA LEU A 71 -1.20 12.03 2.11
C LEU A 71 -1.50 13.45 1.59
N ASP A 72 -2.30 13.57 0.54
CA ASP A 72 -2.60 14.85 -0.12
C ASP A 72 -3.28 15.83 0.84
N ARG A 73 -2.84 17.09 0.83
CA ARG A 73 -3.40 18.18 1.63
C ARG A 73 -4.40 19.05 0.86
N HIS A 74 -4.65 18.75 -0.42
CA HIS A 74 -5.62 19.49 -1.22
C HIS A 74 -7.03 19.48 -0.58
N GLU A 75 -7.73 20.60 -0.67
CA GLU A 75 -9.02 20.81 0.00
C GLU A 75 -10.14 19.89 -0.50
N ASP A 76 -9.97 19.26 -1.65
CA ASP A 76 -10.90 18.30 -2.27
C ASP A 76 -10.45 16.83 -2.17
N SER A 77 -9.23 16.55 -1.67
CA SER A 77 -8.72 15.17 -1.60
C SER A 77 -9.40 14.34 -0.51
N LEU A 78 -9.66 13.06 -0.74
CA LEU A 78 -10.01 12.15 0.35
C LEU A 78 -8.72 11.62 0.98
N SER A 79 -8.19 12.33 1.99
CA SER A 79 -6.89 12.06 2.59
C SER A 79 -6.96 11.72 4.07
N ILE A 80 -5.85 11.20 4.60
CA ILE A 80 -5.70 10.92 6.04
C ILE A 80 -5.89 12.18 6.89
N TRP A 81 -5.49 13.35 6.38
CA TRP A 81 -5.66 14.62 7.08
C TRP A 81 -7.13 14.98 7.25
N LYS A 82 -7.93 14.80 6.19
CA LYS A 82 -9.37 15.04 6.26
C LYS A 82 -10.08 14.01 7.13
N PHE A 83 -9.62 12.77 7.10
CA PHE A 83 -10.12 11.75 8.02
C PHE A 83 -9.88 12.13 9.48
N LEU A 84 -8.68 12.59 9.84
CA LEU A 84 -8.40 13.03 11.21
C LEU A 84 -9.22 14.29 11.59
N ASN A 85 -9.38 15.26 10.67
CA ASN A 85 -10.28 16.41 10.89
C ASN A 85 -11.72 15.96 11.13
N PHE A 86 -12.21 15.02 10.33
CA PHE A 86 -13.57 14.48 10.44
C PHE A 86 -13.77 13.76 11.79
N VAL A 87 -12.81 12.92 12.18
CA VAL A 87 -12.84 12.22 13.48
C VAL A 87 -12.82 13.21 14.63
N GLU A 88 -11.98 14.23 14.58
CA GLU A 88 -11.91 15.28 15.62
C GLU A 88 -13.25 16.00 15.80
N GLN A 89 -13.91 16.38 14.70
CA GLN A 89 -15.22 17.05 14.73
C GLN A 89 -16.37 16.17 15.22
N ASN A 90 -16.20 14.84 15.19
CA ASN A 90 -17.23 13.87 15.53
C ASN A 90 -16.74 12.89 16.61
N CYS A 91 -15.82 13.31 17.47
CA CYS A 91 -15.10 12.45 18.41
C CYS A 91 -16.03 11.65 19.34
N ASP A 92 -17.23 12.17 19.63
CA ASP A 92 -18.25 11.52 20.46
C ASP A 92 -18.69 10.15 19.93
N MET A 93 -18.52 9.87 18.62
CA MET A 93 -18.83 8.55 18.03
C MET A 93 -17.94 7.42 18.54
N PHE A 94 -16.79 7.77 19.12
CA PHE A 94 -15.85 6.88 19.79
C PHE A 94 -16.04 6.84 21.30
N SER A 95 -17.08 7.46 21.85
CA SER A 95 -17.41 7.29 23.27
C SER A 95 -17.79 5.85 23.57
N THR A 96 -17.54 5.40 24.80
CA THR A 96 -17.95 4.05 25.25
C THR A 96 -19.46 3.82 25.10
N GLU A 97 -20.27 4.87 25.26
CA GLU A 97 -21.72 4.77 25.07
C GLU A 97 -22.08 4.58 23.59
N ALA A 98 -21.54 5.41 22.69
CA ALA A 98 -21.77 5.25 21.25
C ALA A 98 -21.31 3.88 20.74
N PHE A 99 -20.13 3.43 21.18
CA PHE A 99 -19.62 2.10 20.90
C PHE A 99 -20.56 1.00 21.39
N ARG A 100 -21.01 1.07 22.65
CA ARG A 100 -21.94 0.08 23.22
C ARG A 100 -23.24 -0.01 22.42
N GLN A 101 -23.85 1.14 22.13
CA GLN A 101 -25.10 1.22 21.36
C GLN A 101 -24.92 0.62 19.96
N ARG A 102 -23.80 0.91 19.30
CA ARG A 102 -23.47 0.36 17.98
C ARG A 102 -23.25 -1.16 18.04
N MET A 103 -22.53 -1.67 19.03
CA MET A 103 -22.26 -3.10 19.18
C MET A 103 -23.52 -3.91 19.50
N MET A 104 -24.48 -3.35 20.26
CA MET A 104 -25.77 -3.99 20.54
C MET A 104 -26.61 -4.25 19.28
N ARG A 105 -26.34 -3.53 18.18
CA ARG A 105 -27.02 -3.72 16.89
C ARG A 105 -26.41 -4.87 16.06
N LYS A 106 -25.20 -5.36 16.39
CA LYS A 106 -24.55 -6.43 15.62
C LYS A 106 -25.15 -7.81 16.00
N PRO A 107 -25.30 -8.72 15.02
CA PRO A 107 -25.68 -10.09 15.32
C PRO A 107 -24.62 -10.73 16.23
N ASN A 108 -25.06 -11.44 17.28
CA ASN A 108 -24.21 -12.07 18.30
C ASN A 108 -23.49 -11.11 19.27
N TYR A 109 -24.08 -9.95 19.59
CA TYR A 109 -23.56 -9.07 20.64
C TYR A 109 -23.26 -9.82 21.94
N ASN A 110 -22.07 -9.58 22.49
CA ASN A 110 -21.67 -10.02 23.82
C ASN A 110 -21.18 -8.83 24.63
N GLU A 111 -21.76 -8.61 25.81
CA GLU A 111 -21.40 -7.50 26.70
C GLU A 111 -19.91 -7.48 27.07
N HIS A 112 -19.26 -8.65 27.08
CA HIS A 112 -17.82 -8.75 27.33
C HIS A 112 -16.97 -7.96 26.32
N TRP A 113 -17.42 -7.82 25.06
CA TRP A 113 -16.72 -7.07 24.02
C TRP A 113 -16.62 -5.57 24.34
N THR A 114 -17.53 -5.05 25.16
CA THR A 114 -17.54 -3.63 25.54
C THR A 114 -16.70 -3.31 26.78
N LYS A 115 -16.19 -4.32 27.49
CA LYS A 115 -15.45 -4.13 28.75
C LYS A 115 -14.04 -3.56 28.57
N SER A 116 -13.43 -3.79 27.41
CA SER A 116 -12.07 -3.34 27.08
C SER A 116 -12.06 -2.23 26.03
N HIS A 117 -13.20 -1.54 25.83
CA HIS A 117 -13.28 -0.45 24.87
C HIS A 117 -12.44 0.74 25.34
N GLU A 118 -11.53 1.18 24.48
CA GLU A 118 -10.75 2.40 24.65
C GLU A 118 -11.29 3.48 23.70
N PRO A 119 -11.87 4.57 24.24
CA PRO A 119 -12.37 5.65 23.40
C PRO A 119 -11.21 6.44 22.76
N ILE A 120 -11.48 7.05 21.61
CA ILE A 120 -10.55 8.00 21.00
C ILE A 120 -10.64 9.34 21.70
N THR A 121 -9.48 9.91 21.99
CA THR A 121 -9.32 11.25 22.57
C THR A 121 -8.69 12.23 21.59
N ILE A 122 -8.97 13.53 21.78
CA ILE A 122 -8.32 14.62 21.03
C ILE A 122 -6.78 14.55 21.13
N LYS A 123 -6.26 14.10 22.28
CA LYS A 123 -4.83 13.90 22.48
C LYS A 123 -4.26 12.87 21.49
N GLU A 124 -4.91 11.72 21.34
CA GLU A 124 -4.46 10.66 20.42
C GLU A 124 -4.55 11.09 18.96
N ILE A 125 -5.59 11.86 18.59
CA ILE A 125 -5.72 12.44 17.25
C ILE A 125 -4.53 13.36 16.95
N ASN A 126 -4.16 14.22 17.91
CA ASN A 126 -3.00 15.11 17.77
C ASN A 126 -1.67 14.36 17.73
N GLU A 127 -1.51 13.29 18.52
CA GLU A 127 -0.34 12.42 18.43
C GLU A 127 -0.20 11.75 17.05
N ASP A 128 -1.32 11.38 16.43
CA ASP A 128 -1.32 10.82 15.06
C ASP A 128 -1.00 11.86 14.00
N ARG A 129 -1.53 13.08 14.11
CA ARG A 129 -1.13 14.20 13.26
C ARG A 129 0.38 14.44 13.35
N GLN A 130 0.94 14.48 14.55
CA GLN A 130 2.39 14.67 14.74
C GLN A 130 3.22 13.55 14.11
N LYS A 131 2.74 12.29 14.12
CA LYS A 131 3.43 11.19 13.39
C LYS A 131 3.44 11.44 11.90
N LEU A 132 2.33 11.92 11.32
CA LEU A 132 2.23 12.24 9.90
C LEU A 132 3.06 13.48 9.54
N GLU A 133 3.14 14.50 10.41
CA GLU A 133 3.97 15.68 10.20
C GLU A 133 5.45 15.34 10.13
N LYS A 134 5.92 14.37 10.92
CA LYS A 134 7.31 13.87 10.83
C LYS A 134 7.65 13.25 9.46
N LEU A 135 6.65 12.93 8.64
CA LEU A 135 6.82 12.38 7.30
C LEU A 135 6.85 13.46 6.21
N GLU A 136 6.80 14.75 6.56
CA GLU A 136 6.67 15.87 5.62
C GLU A 136 7.70 15.83 4.48
N GLN A 137 8.96 15.51 4.79
CA GLN A 137 9.99 15.39 3.76
C GLN A 137 9.69 14.26 2.75
N THR A 138 9.22 13.11 3.23
CA THR A 138 8.82 11.97 2.39
C THR A 138 7.59 12.32 1.56
N VAL A 139 6.62 13.02 2.15
CA VAL A 139 5.42 13.51 1.45
C VAL A 139 5.80 14.50 0.33
N ASN A 140 6.71 15.43 0.59
CA ASN A 140 7.19 16.39 -0.42
C ASN A 140 7.90 15.68 -1.59
N ASN A 141 8.69 14.66 -1.28
CA ASN A 141 9.33 13.84 -2.32
C ASN A 141 8.27 13.06 -3.12
N LEU A 142 7.28 12.44 -2.47
CA LEU A 142 6.16 11.74 -3.10
C LEU A 142 5.37 12.63 -4.06
N THR A 143 5.01 13.84 -3.62
CA THR A 143 4.33 14.85 -4.44
C THR A 143 5.17 15.22 -5.66
N THR A 144 6.47 15.43 -5.48
CA THR A 144 7.37 15.76 -6.59
C THR A 144 7.48 14.62 -7.60
N TRP A 145 7.55 13.37 -7.13
CA TRP A 145 7.55 12.19 -8.00
C TRP A 145 6.23 12.05 -8.77
N ARG A 146 5.09 12.25 -8.11
CA ARG A 146 3.78 12.27 -8.75
C ARG A 146 3.75 13.31 -9.87
N ASP A 147 4.09 14.55 -9.56
CA ASP A 147 3.88 15.67 -10.46
C ASP A 147 4.89 15.66 -11.62
N LYS A 148 6.16 15.36 -11.35
CA LYS A 148 7.25 15.55 -12.32
C LYS A 148 7.75 14.29 -13.02
N VAL A 149 7.37 13.10 -12.53
CA VAL A 149 7.86 11.83 -13.07
C VAL A 149 6.71 10.94 -13.54
N ILE A 150 5.64 10.84 -12.75
CA ILE A 150 4.52 9.93 -13.05
C ILE A 150 3.48 10.61 -13.95
N ALA A 151 2.99 11.79 -13.56
CA ALA A 151 1.93 12.50 -14.26
C ALA A 151 2.43 13.31 -15.47
N HIS A 152 3.63 13.87 -15.36
CA HIS A 152 4.25 14.64 -16.43
C HIS A 152 5.66 14.14 -16.67
N THR A 153 6.05 13.96 -17.93
CA THR A 153 7.47 13.86 -18.29
C THR A 153 8.02 15.29 -18.30
N ASP A 154 8.41 15.80 -17.13
CA ASP A 154 8.88 17.17 -17.02
C ASP A 154 10.11 17.39 -17.93
N ARG A 155 9.94 18.32 -18.86
CA ARG A 155 10.91 18.69 -19.90
C ARG A 155 12.26 19.06 -19.30
N GLN A 156 12.32 19.58 -18.08
CA GLN A 156 13.60 19.86 -17.41
C GLN A 156 14.39 18.60 -17.11
N PHE A 157 13.78 17.48 -16.70
CA PHE A 157 14.53 16.23 -16.48
C PHE A 157 15.10 15.68 -17.78
N LEU A 158 14.38 15.83 -18.89
CA LEU A 158 14.87 15.48 -20.23
C LEU A 158 16.00 16.40 -20.70
N LEU A 159 15.89 17.71 -20.49
CA LEU A 159 16.85 18.70 -21.02
C LEU A 159 18.09 18.90 -20.16
N THR A 160 18.01 18.66 -18.84
CA THR A 160 19.13 18.88 -17.90
C THR A 160 19.89 17.62 -17.54
N GLY A 161 19.40 16.44 -17.93
CA GLY A 161 19.99 15.15 -17.55
C GLY A 161 19.88 14.82 -16.06
N LYS A 162 19.10 15.61 -15.30
CA LYS A 162 18.80 15.33 -13.90
C LYS A 162 18.01 14.01 -13.80
N ILE A 163 18.33 13.21 -12.79
CA ILE A 163 17.62 11.96 -12.51
C ILE A 163 16.78 12.20 -11.25
N ALA A 164 15.46 12.06 -11.35
CA ALA A 164 14.54 12.34 -10.25
C ALA A 164 14.87 11.56 -8.96
N SER A 165 15.37 10.32 -9.09
CA SER A 165 15.83 9.51 -7.95
C SER A 165 17.07 10.04 -7.23
N LYS A 166 17.84 10.93 -7.85
CA LYS A 166 18.99 11.61 -7.20
C LYS A 166 18.58 12.90 -6.52
N GLU A 167 17.69 13.67 -7.15
CA GLU A 167 17.25 14.98 -6.63
C GLU A 167 16.21 14.83 -5.50
N TYR A 168 15.35 13.80 -5.60
CA TYR A 168 14.28 13.51 -4.64
C TYR A 168 14.32 12.03 -4.27
N PRO A 169 15.29 11.60 -3.45
CA PRO A 169 15.44 10.20 -3.12
C PRO A 169 14.21 9.72 -2.32
N LEU A 170 13.61 8.62 -2.77
CA LEU A 170 12.60 7.88 -2.05
C LEU A 170 13.18 6.50 -1.73
N GLN A 171 13.57 6.32 -0.47
CA GLN A 171 14.07 5.02 -0.02
C GLN A 171 12.88 4.11 0.31
N ARG A 172 13.00 2.83 -0.03
CA ARG A 172 12.00 1.81 0.31
C ARG A 172 11.59 1.88 1.78
N GLN A 173 12.56 2.00 2.69
CA GLN A 173 12.28 2.01 4.13
C GLN A 173 11.39 3.20 4.53
N GLN A 174 11.57 4.36 3.89
CA GLN A 174 10.72 5.54 4.13
C GLN A 174 9.29 5.29 3.63
N LEU A 175 9.14 4.68 2.45
CA LEU A 175 7.81 4.33 1.91
C LEU A 175 7.09 3.30 2.79
N GLN A 176 7.82 2.29 3.26
CA GLN A 176 7.29 1.29 4.20
C GLN A 176 6.89 1.94 5.53
N GLU A 177 7.71 2.84 6.07
CA GLU A 177 7.39 3.57 7.30
C GLU A 177 6.10 4.39 7.17
N VAL A 178 5.91 5.08 6.03
CA VAL A 178 4.66 5.80 5.74
C VAL A 178 3.47 4.85 5.77
N ILE A 179 3.55 3.71 5.07
CA ILE A 179 2.50 2.70 5.02
C ILE A 179 2.18 2.17 6.42
N ASP A 180 3.20 1.86 7.22
CA ASP A 180 3.03 1.29 8.54
C ASP A 180 2.42 2.29 9.53
N ILE A 181 2.76 3.58 9.42
CA ILE A 181 2.13 4.65 10.19
C ILE A 181 0.66 4.78 9.80
N LEU A 182 0.34 4.84 8.50
CA LEU A 182 -1.04 4.92 8.01
C LEU A 182 -1.87 3.73 8.50
N PHE A 183 -1.34 2.51 8.36
CA PHE A 183 -2.01 1.28 8.77
C PHE A 183 -2.27 1.25 10.28
N LYS A 184 -1.29 1.66 11.11
CA LYS A 184 -1.44 1.75 12.58
C LYS A 184 -2.47 2.77 13.00
N ILE A 185 -2.46 3.95 12.37
CA ILE A 185 -3.45 5.00 12.61
C ILE A 185 -4.83 4.44 12.29
N LEU A 186 -5.08 3.99 11.06
CA LEU A 186 -6.38 3.50 10.62
C LEU A 186 -6.89 2.33 11.48
N ASN A 187 -6.04 1.35 11.80
CA ASN A 187 -6.44 0.22 12.65
C ASN A 187 -6.84 0.64 14.07
N ARG A 188 -6.21 1.69 14.63
CA ARG A 188 -6.64 2.22 15.94
C ARG A 188 -8.07 2.72 15.88
N TYR A 189 -8.39 3.57 14.90
CA TYR A 189 -9.75 4.11 14.77
C TYR A 189 -10.76 3.00 14.48
N SER A 190 -10.42 2.00 13.65
CA SER A 190 -11.30 0.84 13.43
C SER A 190 -11.56 0.04 14.70
N THR A 191 -10.52 -0.17 15.51
CA THR A 191 -10.61 -0.93 16.77
C THR A 191 -11.49 -0.20 17.77
N ALA A 192 -11.30 1.12 17.92
CA ALA A 192 -12.15 1.95 18.76
C ALA A 192 -13.58 2.08 18.22
N PHE A 193 -13.76 2.03 16.89
CA PHE A 193 -15.08 2.12 16.29
C PHE A 193 -15.90 0.82 16.43
N GLU A 194 -15.32 -0.34 16.12
CA GLU A 194 -16.10 -1.58 16.04
C GLU A 194 -15.31 -2.85 16.45
N SER A 195 -14.17 -2.68 17.11
CA SER A 195 -13.26 -3.77 17.50
C SER A 195 -12.80 -4.65 16.34
N SER A 196 -12.78 -4.09 15.13
CA SER A 196 -12.17 -4.72 13.96
C SER A 196 -10.77 -4.15 13.73
N SER A 197 -9.88 -5.00 13.23
CA SER A 197 -8.57 -4.59 12.73
C SER A 197 -8.21 -5.43 11.53
N TYR A 198 -7.52 -4.84 10.57
CA TYR A 198 -6.93 -5.61 9.49
C TYR A 198 -5.68 -6.31 10.01
N LEU A 199 -5.59 -7.61 9.73
CA LEU A 199 -4.33 -8.33 9.87
C LEU A 199 -3.37 -7.85 8.78
N GLU A 200 -2.10 -7.74 9.15
CA GLU A 200 -1.04 -7.23 8.28
C GLU A 200 -0.70 -8.15 7.09
N LYS A 201 -1.30 -9.34 7.01
CA LYS A 201 -0.91 -10.38 6.07
C LYS A 201 -1.34 -10.02 4.64
N PHE A 202 -0.35 -9.87 3.77
CA PHE A 202 -0.53 -9.74 2.32
C PHE A 202 -1.06 -11.07 1.74
N VAL A 203 -2.23 -11.02 1.09
CA VAL A 203 -2.81 -12.15 0.36
C VAL A 203 -2.19 -12.20 -1.03
N GLY A 204 -1.77 -13.38 -1.51
CA GLY A 204 -1.09 -13.55 -2.80
C GLY A 204 0.44 -13.45 -2.73
N GLU A 205 1.01 -13.50 -1.52
CA GLU A 205 2.47 -13.46 -1.33
C GLU A 205 3.22 -14.54 -2.13
N ASP A 206 2.62 -15.70 -2.38
CA ASP A 206 3.27 -16.79 -3.11
C ASP A 206 3.01 -16.76 -4.64
N ASP A 207 2.11 -15.90 -5.13
CA ASP A 207 1.67 -15.93 -6.53
C ASP A 207 2.81 -15.59 -7.49
N ILE A 208 3.61 -14.58 -7.14
CA ILE A 208 4.79 -14.23 -7.95
C ILE A 208 5.85 -15.32 -7.93
N ARG A 209 5.98 -16.06 -6.82
CA ARG A 209 6.90 -17.21 -6.76
C ARG A 209 6.42 -18.29 -7.72
N TYR A 210 5.13 -18.58 -7.71
CA TYR A 210 4.51 -19.52 -8.63
C TYR A 210 4.76 -19.15 -10.11
N VAL A 211 4.65 -17.87 -10.46
CA VAL A 211 4.98 -17.38 -11.82
C VAL A 211 6.44 -17.66 -12.18
N MET A 212 7.37 -17.35 -11.27
CA MET A 212 8.81 -17.57 -11.52
C MET A 212 9.14 -19.07 -11.64
N ASP A 213 8.57 -19.90 -10.77
CA ASP A 213 8.76 -21.35 -10.79
C ASP A 213 8.20 -21.97 -12.08
N SER A 214 7.07 -21.45 -12.56
CA SER A 214 6.45 -21.87 -13.83
C SER A 214 7.37 -21.55 -15.02
N ILE A 215 7.94 -20.34 -15.04
CA ILE A 215 8.89 -19.94 -16.08
C ILE A 215 10.16 -20.80 -16.01
N SER A 216 10.69 -21.04 -14.81
CA SER A 216 11.88 -21.86 -14.62
C SER A 216 11.65 -23.29 -15.12
N SER A 217 10.49 -23.87 -14.80
CA SER A 217 10.07 -25.19 -15.29
C SER A 217 10.02 -25.25 -16.81
N HIS A 218 9.47 -24.23 -17.46
CA HIS A 218 9.43 -24.11 -18.92
C HIS A 218 10.84 -24.00 -19.55
N ILE A 219 11.74 -23.23 -18.92
CA ILE A 219 13.13 -23.12 -19.37
C ILE A 219 13.84 -24.48 -19.31
N GLN A 220 13.64 -25.23 -18.22
CA GLN A 220 14.24 -26.54 -18.03
C GLN A 220 13.73 -27.56 -19.06
N GLU A 221 12.43 -27.56 -19.32
CA GLU A 221 11.82 -28.46 -20.30
C GLU A 221 12.34 -28.19 -21.72
N ARG A 222 12.42 -26.92 -22.13
CA ARG A 222 13.04 -26.55 -23.42
C ARG A 222 14.48 -27.01 -23.55
N LYS A 223 15.28 -26.92 -22.47
CA LYS A 223 16.67 -27.41 -22.49
C LYS A 223 16.74 -28.92 -22.71
N ARG A 224 15.90 -29.70 -22.01
CA ARG A 224 15.83 -31.17 -22.19
C ARG A 224 15.46 -31.54 -23.62
N GLN A 225 14.49 -30.85 -24.20
CA GLN A 225 14.08 -31.08 -25.59
C GLN A 225 15.22 -30.81 -26.57
N LEU A 226 15.94 -29.69 -26.41
CA LEU A 226 17.10 -29.35 -27.24
C LEU A 226 18.26 -30.35 -27.10
N GLU A 227 18.52 -30.85 -25.89
CA GLU A 227 19.54 -31.88 -25.65
C GLU A 227 19.16 -33.22 -26.31
N ALA A 228 17.90 -33.62 -26.21
CA ALA A 228 17.39 -34.82 -26.87
C ALA A 228 17.51 -34.72 -28.40
N LEU A 229 17.15 -33.57 -28.98
CA LEU A 229 17.32 -33.28 -30.41
C LEU A 229 18.79 -33.41 -30.84
N ARG A 230 19.73 -32.80 -30.11
CA ARG A 230 21.17 -32.88 -30.42
C ARG A 230 21.70 -34.32 -30.43
N LYS A 231 21.29 -35.14 -29.47
CA LYS A 231 21.69 -36.56 -29.41
C LYS A 231 21.14 -37.36 -30.60
N GLN A 232 19.94 -37.04 -31.08
CA GLN A 232 19.36 -37.70 -32.25
C GLN A 232 20.06 -37.33 -33.56
N THR A 233 20.55 -36.09 -33.69
CA THR A 233 21.34 -35.67 -34.87
C THR A 233 22.76 -36.26 -34.87
N SER A 234 23.44 -36.32 -33.72
CA SER A 234 24.79 -36.89 -33.63
C SER A 234 24.85 -38.42 -33.79
N ASN A 235 23.75 -39.15 -33.62
CA ASN A 235 23.68 -40.61 -33.88
C ASN A 235 23.35 -40.95 -35.34
N LYS A 236 23.16 -39.95 -36.21
CA LYS A 236 22.85 -40.12 -37.64
C LYS A 236 24.04 -39.83 -38.57
N GLU A 237 25.17 -39.37 -38.02
CA GLU A 237 26.46 -39.19 -38.70
C GLU A 237 27.42 -40.33 -38.32
#